data_AF-A0A7I4E332-F1
#
_entry.id   AF-A0A7I4E332-F1
#
_cell.length_a   1.000
_cell.length_b   1.000
_cell.length_c   1.000
_cell.angle_alpha   90.00
_cell.angle_beta   90.00
_cell.angle_gamma   90.00
#
_symmetry.space_group_name_H-M   'P 1'
#
loop_
_entity.id
_entity.type
_entity.pdbx_description
1 polymer ?
#
loop_
_entity_poly.entity_id
_entity_poly.type
_entity_poly.pdbx_seq_one_letter_code
_entity_poly.pdbx_strand_id
1 'polypeptide(L)'
;MAMTSTPAVQKLYDVCKKVFTPASVPLEAQVAKVRAVLGTFATFSLHSIKPQDLGLGTIDQHNRGLGDDGKEKCRPILSRYVPVISYLHLYECDLFSMGVFVLPASASIPLHNHPGMTVLSRLLYGSMHVRAYDWVDPHDEKLNRNPSIARQAKLVIDHVLGTEPNGTEPQQTSATEVLYPTSGGNIHAFTALTSCAVLDVLAPPYAPATGRHCTYYRITSHEGEVEASDQPGSIEWLEEFHPPDDFVVQRGIYRGPRIIPSRN
;
A
#
# COMPACT_ATOMS: atom_id res chain seq x y z
N MET A 1 -4.66 23.23 32.92
CA MET A 1 -3.83 22.80 31.78
C MET A 1 -4.51 21.58 31.17
N ALA A 2 -5.02 21.68 29.94
CA ALA A 2 -5.53 20.50 29.24
C ALA A 2 -4.33 19.63 28.85
N MET A 3 -4.30 18.37 29.30
CA MET A 3 -3.32 17.41 28.80
C MET A 3 -3.61 17.20 27.32
N THR A 4 -2.73 17.67 26.44
CA THR A 4 -2.82 17.41 25.00
C THR A 4 -2.68 15.91 24.80
N SER A 5 -3.69 15.26 24.23
CA SER A 5 -3.66 13.83 23.92
C SER A 5 -2.53 13.53 22.93
N THR A 6 -1.82 12.42 23.11
CA THR A 6 -0.77 11.98 22.19
C THR A 6 -1.35 11.79 20.78
N PRO A 7 -0.74 12.36 19.73
CA PRO A 7 -1.20 12.20 18.34
C PRO A 7 -1.28 10.72 17.92
N ALA A 8 -2.25 10.36 17.09
CA ALA A 8 -2.43 8.96 16.66
C ALA A 8 -1.21 8.41 15.91
N VAL A 9 -0.59 9.21 15.05
CA VAL A 9 0.66 8.84 14.35
C VAL A 9 1.83 8.57 15.30
N GLN A 10 1.91 9.30 16.42
CA GLN A 10 2.91 9.05 17.45
C GLN A 10 2.63 7.74 18.19
N LYS A 11 1.36 7.44 18.49
CA LYS A 11 0.96 6.16 19.10
C LYS A 11 1.31 4.99 18.18
N LEU A 12 1.07 5.12 16.86
CA LEU A 12 1.45 4.10 15.87
C LEU A 12 2.95 3.86 15.89
N TYR A 13 3.76 4.93 15.84
CA TYR A 13 5.22 4.83 15.98
C TYR A 13 5.64 4.10 17.26
N ASP A 14 5.08 4.49 18.42
CA ASP A 14 5.45 3.91 19.71
C ASP A 14 5.12 2.41 19.79
N VAL A 15 4.03 1.97 19.15
CA VAL A 15 3.68 0.55 19.05
C VAL A 15 4.62 -0.18 18.10
N CYS A 16 4.88 0.37 16.90
CA CYS A 16 5.80 -0.22 15.93
C CYS A 16 7.20 -0.41 16.53
N LYS A 17 7.72 0.60 17.23
CA LYS A 17 9.02 0.53 17.93
C LYS A 17 9.09 -0.58 18.96
N LYS A 18 8.00 -0.86 19.68
CA LYS A 18 7.93 -1.93 20.69
C LYS A 18 7.74 -3.32 20.07
N VAL A 19 7.09 -3.37 18.91
CA VAL A 19 6.67 -4.61 18.27
C VAL A 19 7.77 -5.17 17.37
N PHE A 20 8.35 -4.34 16.51
CA PHE A 20 9.31 -4.80 15.50
C PHE A 20 10.71 -4.90 16.09
N THR A 21 11.34 -6.05 15.86
CA THR A 21 12.66 -6.42 16.37
C THR A 21 13.53 -7.00 15.25
N PRO A 22 14.87 -6.97 15.35
CA PRO A 22 15.76 -7.40 14.26
C PRO A 22 15.63 -8.87 13.84
N ALA A 23 15.12 -9.74 14.72
CA ALA A 23 15.09 -11.17 14.50
C ALA A 23 13.63 -11.65 14.42
N SER A 24 13.30 -12.26 13.28
CA SER A 24 12.04 -12.92 12.90
C SER A 24 10.94 -12.05 12.28
N VAL A 25 10.15 -12.72 11.44
CA VAL A 25 8.82 -12.26 11.03
C VAL A 25 8.01 -11.95 12.31
N PRO A 26 7.30 -10.81 12.38
CA PRO A 26 6.50 -10.46 13.55
C PRO A 26 5.44 -11.53 13.82
N LEU A 27 5.27 -11.91 15.09
CA LEU A 27 4.23 -12.85 15.51
C LEU A 27 2.83 -12.25 15.30
N GLU A 28 1.80 -13.09 15.17
CA GLU A 28 0.42 -12.61 15.02
C GLU A 28 -0.02 -11.69 16.17
N ALA A 29 0.40 -11.96 17.40
CA ALA A 29 0.11 -11.10 18.55
C ALA A 29 0.79 -9.71 18.46
N GLN A 30 1.93 -9.63 17.77
CA GLN A 30 2.66 -8.40 17.47
C GLN A 30 1.94 -7.62 16.36
N VAL A 31 1.60 -8.29 15.25
CA VAL A 31 0.81 -7.72 14.15
C VAL A 31 -0.54 -7.19 14.65
N ALA A 32 -1.24 -7.94 15.50
CA ALA A 32 -2.51 -7.55 16.08
C ALA A 32 -2.44 -6.23 16.87
N LYS A 33 -1.31 -5.95 17.55
CA LYS A 33 -1.09 -4.68 18.27
C LYS A 33 -1.01 -3.49 17.30
N VAL A 34 -0.29 -3.65 16.19
CA VAL A 34 -0.18 -2.59 15.16
C VAL A 34 -1.55 -2.42 14.47
N ARG A 35 -2.20 -3.53 14.09
CA ARG A 35 -3.54 -3.55 13.50
C ARG A 35 -4.58 -2.84 14.37
N ALA A 36 -4.51 -2.99 15.69
CA ALA A 36 -5.43 -2.33 16.62
C ALA A 36 -5.28 -0.80 16.66
N VAL A 37 -4.11 -0.25 16.28
CA VAL A 37 -3.92 1.20 16.13
C VAL A 37 -4.36 1.68 14.75
N LEU A 38 -4.14 0.85 13.72
CA LEU A 38 -4.53 1.16 12.34
C LEU A 38 -6.05 1.06 12.08
N GLY A 39 -6.76 0.19 12.81
CA GLY A 39 -8.15 -0.14 12.55
C GLY A 39 -9.11 0.04 13.75
N THR A 40 -10.38 0.14 13.42
CA THR A 40 -11.51 0.02 14.37
C THR A 40 -11.81 -1.47 14.58
N PHE A 41 -11.34 -2.06 15.69
CA PHE A 41 -11.95 -3.32 16.13
C PHE A 41 -13.38 -3.04 16.58
N ALA A 42 -14.32 -3.79 16.00
CA ALA A 42 -15.76 -3.58 15.96
C ALA A 42 -16.52 -3.58 17.30
N THR A 43 -15.88 -3.31 18.44
CA THR A 43 -16.62 -3.20 19.70
C THR A 43 -16.23 -2.04 20.60
N PHE A 44 -14.97 -1.58 20.72
CA PHE A 44 -14.65 -0.55 21.74
C PHE A 44 -13.42 0.36 21.49
N SER A 45 -12.78 0.36 20.31
CA SER A 45 -11.55 1.16 20.10
C SER A 45 -11.83 2.60 19.64
N LEU A 46 -11.63 3.57 20.53
CA LEU A 46 -11.69 5.03 20.29
C LEU A 46 -10.50 5.60 19.48
N HIS A 47 -9.62 4.76 18.91
CA HIS A 47 -8.27 5.17 18.50
C HIS A 47 -7.84 4.72 17.08
N SER A 48 -8.78 4.54 16.16
CA SER A 48 -8.42 4.31 14.75
C SER A 48 -7.76 5.55 14.15
N ILE A 49 -6.66 5.38 13.44
CA ILE A 49 -5.97 6.47 12.74
C ILE A 49 -6.86 7.00 11.60
N LYS A 50 -7.10 8.32 11.60
CA LYS A 50 -7.92 8.99 10.60
C LYS A 50 -7.06 9.76 9.61
N PRO A 51 -7.56 10.07 8.40
CA PRO A 51 -6.85 10.94 7.46
C PRO A 51 -6.36 12.25 8.09
N GLN A 52 -7.18 12.88 8.95
CA GLN A 52 -6.88 14.14 9.60
C GLN A 52 -5.73 14.01 10.61
N ASP A 53 -5.56 12.85 11.24
CA ASP A 53 -4.43 12.58 12.15
C ASP A 53 -3.08 12.58 11.41
N LEU A 54 -3.11 12.48 10.07
CA LEU A 54 -1.95 12.52 9.18
C LEU A 54 -1.88 13.82 8.38
N GLY A 55 -2.72 14.81 8.69
CA GLY A 55 -2.75 16.09 7.97
C GLY A 55 -3.27 15.97 6.53
N LEU A 56 -4.01 14.90 6.21
CA LEU A 56 -4.66 14.74 4.91
C LEU A 56 -5.98 15.55 4.92
N GLY A 57 -6.10 16.49 3.99
CA GLY A 57 -7.31 17.30 3.79
C GLY A 57 -8.49 16.51 3.21
N THR A 58 -9.66 17.16 3.09
CA THR A 58 -10.82 16.56 2.40
C THR A 58 -10.48 16.28 0.93
N ILE A 59 -11.12 15.25 0.36
CA ILE A 59 -10.89 14.71 -1.00
C ILE A 59 -10.78 15.82 -2.08
N ASP A 60 -11.53 16.93 -1.91
CA ASP A 60 -11.55 18.08 -2.83
C ASP A 60 -10.28 18.94 -2.87
N GLN A 61 -9.35 18.77 -1.92
CA GLN A 61 -8.09 19.52 -1.92
C GLN A 61 -7.00 18.82 -2.75
N HIS A 62 -7.06 17.50 -2.90
CA HIS A 62 -6.08 16.74 -3.68
C HIS A 62 -6.42 16.68 -5.18
N ASN A 63 -7.68 16.94 -5.55
CA ASN A 63 -8.09 17.14 -6.95
C ASN A 63 -7.80 18.55 -7.47
N ARG A 64 -7.39 19.50 -6.61
CA ARG A 64 -6.97 20.85 -7.02
C ARG A 64 -5.50 20.89 -7.42
N GLY A 65 -5.15 20.05 -8.38
CA GLY A 65 -4.03 20.33 -9.27
C GLY A 65 -4.48 21.37 -10.29
N LEU A 66 -4.01 22.61 -10.11
CA LEU A 66 -3.88 23.68 -11.12
C LEU A 66 -5.10 24.62 -11.33
N GLY A 67 -5.06 25.72 -10.57
CA GLY A 67 -5.47 27.08 -10.98
C GLY A 67 -6.77 27.28 -11.74
N ASP A 68 -7.85 27.59 -11.03
CA ASP A 68 -9.00 28.33 -11.58
C ASP A 68 -8.94 29.77 -11.06
N ASP A 69 -8.01 30.55 -11.61
CA ASP A 69 -8.15 32.01 -11.62
C ASP A 69 -8.89 32.36 -12.90
N GLY A 70 -10.20 32.49 -12.78
CA GLY A 70 -11.10 32.77 -13.88
C GLY A 70 -10.64 33.98 -14.70
N LYS A 71 -10.16 33.70 -15.92
CA LYS A 71 -10.30 34.52 -17.12
C LYS A 71 -9.68 33.84 -18.35
N GLU A 72 -10.58 33.54 -19.30
CA GLU A 72 -10.38 33.55 -20.76
C GLU A 72 -9.60 32.43 -21.49
N LYS A 73 -10.37 31.87 -22.44
CA LYS A 73 -10.03 31.42 -23.81
C LYS A 73 -9.68 29.95 -24.00
N CYS A 74 -10.62 29.29 -24.68
CA CYS A 74 -10.53 27.97 -25.30
C CYS A 74 -9.13 27.68 -25.85
N ARG A 75 -8.46 26.70 -25.24
CA ARG A 75 -7.35 25.96 -25.85
C ARG A 75 -7.74 24.48 -25.84
N PRO A 76 -7.47 23.71 -26.90
CA PRO A 76 -7.76 22.29 -26.91
C PRO A 76 -6.75 21.59 -25.99
N ILE A 77 -7.14 21.23 -24.77
CA ILE A 77 -6.23 20.58 -23.80
C ILE A 77 -6.25 19.08 -24.06
N LEU A 78 -5.52 18.65 -25.09
CA LEU A 78 -4.94 17.31 -25.15
C LEU A 78 -3.56 17.37 -24.49
N SER A 79 -3.52 17.24 -23.16
CA SER A 79 -2.34 16.69 -22.50
C SER A 79 -2.82 15.52 -21.65
N ARG A 80 -2.36 14.31 -21.99
CA ARG A 80 -2.54 13.09 -21.21
C ARG A 80 -1.94 13.31 -19.83
N TYR A 81 -2.71 13.86 -18.88
CA TYR A 81 -2.28 14.02 -17.50
C TYR A 81 -2.20 12.62 -16.90
N VAL A 82 -0.98 12.08 -16.82
CA VAL A 82 -0.73 10.86 -16.07
C VAL A 82 -0.88 11.22 -14.59
N PRO A 83 -1.74 10.53 -13.82
CA PRO A 83 -1.94 10.83 -12.42
C PRO A 83 -0.68 10.47 -11.62
N VAL A 84 0.00 11.48 -11.07
CA VAL A 84 1.22 11.29 -10.26
C VAL A 84 0.87 10.81 -8.87
N ILE A 85 1.45 9.70 -8.43
CA ILE A 85 1.28 9.17 -7.08
C ILE A 85 2.21 9.92 -6.14
N SER A 86 1.69 10.37 -4.98
CA SER A 86 2.51 11.05 -3.97
C SER A 86 2.81 10.13 -2.79
N TYR A 87 4.09 9.99 -2.43
CA TYR A 87 4.53 9.28 -1.23
C TYR A 87 4.87 10.26 -0.12
N LEU A 88 4.11 10.23 0.98
CA LEU A 88 4.35 11.00 2.20
C LEU A 88 5.13 10.14 3.19
N HIS A 89 6.42 10.41 3.31
CA HIS A 89 7.27 9.75 4.28
C HIS A 89 6.94 10.24 5.70
N LEU A 90 6.63 9.30 6.62
CA LEU A 90 6.35 9.61 8.02
C LEU A 90 7.58 9.34 8.90
N TYR A 91 8.15 8.15 8.78
CA TYR A 91 9.28 7.69 9.58
C TYR A 91 9.94 6.45 8.96
N GLU A 92 11.23 6.27 9.20
CA GLU A 92 11.97 5.07 8.83
C GLU A 92 13.14 4.81 9.78
N CYS A 93 13.37 3.53 10.08
CA CYS A 93 14.61 3.00 10.64
C CYS A 93 14.83 1.57 10.10
N ASP A 94 15.92 0.92 10.51
CA ASP A 94 16.28 -0.43 10.04
C ASP A 94 15.21 -1.50 10.31
N LEU A 95 14.31 -1.26 11.28
CA LEU A 95 13.31 -2.23 11.72
C LEU A 95 11.95 -2.05 11.05
N PHE A 96 11.57 -0.80 10.75
CA PHE A 96 10.31 -0.52 10.08
C PHE A 96 10.29 0.86 9.42
N SER A 97 9.40 1.03 8.45
CA SER A 97 9.08 2.33 7.87
C SER A 97 7.57 2.55 7.88
N MET A 98 7.17 3.81 7.85
CA MET A 98 5.79 4.24 7.78
C MET A 98 5.66 5.31 6.70
N GLY A 99 4.71 5.13 5.79
CA GLY A 99 4.47 6.07 4.70
C GLY A 99 3.04 6.02 4.22
N VAL A 100 2.60 7.12 3.61
CA VAL A 100 1.26 7.19 2.99
C VAL A 100 1.44 7.38 1.49
N PHE A 101 0.83 6.50 0.70
CA PHE A 101 0.64 6.74 -0.73
C PHE A 101 -0.69 7.45 -0.92
N VAL A 102 -0.66 8.58 -1.63
CA VAL A 102 -1.85 9.30 -2.10
C VAL A 102 -1.94 9.09 -3.60
N LEU A 103 -2.99 8.39 -4.02
CA LEU A 103 -3.22 8.01 -5.41
C LEU A 103 -4.39 8.84 -5.96
N PRO A 104 -4.20 9.59 -7.06
CA PRO A 104 -5.33 10.13 -7.80
C PRO A 104 -6.18 9.00 -8.40
N ALA A 105 -7.44 9.28 -8.72
CA ALA A 105 -8.29 8.32 -9.41
C ALA A 105 -7.60 7.75 -10.68
N SER A 106 -7.76 6.45 -10.90
CA SER A 106 -7.14 5.68 -11.99
C SER A 106 -5.62 5.50 -11.90
N ALA A 107 -4.93 6.08 -10.92
CA ALA A 107 -3.52 5.76 -10.69
C ALA A 107 -3.35 4.32 -10.20
N SER A 108 -2.27 3.67 -10.61
CA SER A 108 -1.95 2.30 -10.21
C SER A 108 -0.51 2.19 -9.72
N ILE A 109 -0.32 1.46 -8.62
CA ILE A 109 0.98 0.89 -8.24
C ILE A 109 1.00 -0.53 -8.82
N PRO A 110 1.85 -0.80 -9.83
CA PRO A 110 1.89 -2.11 -10.51
C PRO A 110 2.22 -3.24 -9.54
N LEU A 111 2.00 -4.49 -9.97
CA LEU A 111 2.35 -5.66 -9.18
C LEU A 111 3.80 -5.59 -8.74
N HIS A 112 4.04 -5.69 -7.44
CA HIS A 112 5.37 -5.67 -6.86
C HIS A 112 5.47 -6.52 -5.60
N ASN A 113 6.65 -7.06 -5.32
CA ASN A 113 6.91 -7.91 -4.16
C ASN A 113 7.45 -7.14 -2.95
N HIS A 114 7.42 -7.80 -1.79
CA HIS A 114 8.01 -7.30 -0.54
C HIS A 114 8.93 -8.38 0.08
N PRO A 115 10.16 -8.56 -0.45
CA PRO A 115 11.01 -9.71 -0.13
C PRO A 115 11.44 -9.72 1.34
N GLY A 116 11.01 -10.77 2.06
CA GLY A 116 11.36 -10.94 3.49
C GLY A 116 10.65 -9.97 4.43
N MET A 117 9.57 -9.32 3.99
CA MET A 117 8.89 -8.26 4.74
C MET A 117 7.49 -8.69 5.18
N THR A 118 7.05 -8.11 6.30
CA THR A 118 5.65 -8.04 6.69
C THR A 118 5.16 -6.62 6.46
N VAL A 119 4.03 -6.44 5.79
CA VAL A 119 3.46 -5.12 5.51
C VAL A 119 2.04 -5.07 6.00
N LEU A 120 1.71 -4.01 6.73
CA LEU A 120 0.34 -3.68 7.13
C LEU A 120 -0.13 -2.47 6.34
N SER A 121 -1.22 -2.62 5.59
CA SER A 121 -1.77 -1.59 4.71
C SER A 121 -3.18 -1.23 5.14
N ARG A 122 -3.44 0.07 5.32
CA ARG A 122 -4.76 0.59 5.71
C ARG A 122 -5.21 1.70 4.76
N LEU A 123 -6.31 1.46 4.06
CA LEU A 123 -6.98 2.49 3.26
C LEU A 123 -7.59 3.58 4.17
N LEU A 124 -7.06 4.80 4.11
CA LEU A 124 -7.49 5.92 4.94
C LEU A 124 -8.77 6.58 4.43
N TYR A 125 -8.91 6.71 3.11
CA TYR A 125 -10.10 7.21 2.43
C TYR A 125 -10.12 6.77 0.96
N GLY A 126 -11.25 6.99 0.30
CA GLY A 126 -11.46 6.66 -1.10
C GLY A 126 -11.73 5.17 -1.29
N SER A 127 -11.48 4.68 -2.49
CA SER A 127 -11.65 3.30 -2.88
C SER A 127 -10.56 2.86 -3.85
N MET A 128 -10.13 1.61 -3.72
CA MET A 128 -9.12 1.02 -4.59
C MET A 128 -9.40 -0.47 -4.79
N HIS A 129 -9.08 -0.95 -5.99
CA HIS A 129 -8.99 -2.37 -6.27
C HIS A 129 -7.62 -2.90 -5.83
N VAL A 130 -7.64 -4.02 -5.12
CA VAL A 130 -6.44 -4.72 -4.66
C VAL A 130 -6.42 -6.10 -5.28
N ARG A 131 -5.34 -6.40 -6.00
CA ARG A 131 -5.05 -7.73 -6.52
C ARG A 131 -3.72 -8.20 -5.94
N ALA A 132 -3.70 -9.35 -5.28
CA ALA A 132 -2.52 -9.86 -4.60
C ALA A 132 -2.33 -11.37 -4.78
N TYR A 133 -1.06 -11.78 -4.78
CA TYR A 133 -0.60 -13.12 -5.09
C TYR A 133 0.47 -13.58 -4.12
N ASP A 134 0.52 -14.90 -3.93
CA ASP A 134 1.65 -15.59 -3.31
C ASP A 134 2.24 -16.59 -4.31
N TRP A 135 3.56 -16.78 -4.28
CA TRP A 135 4.20 -17.80 -5.10
C TRP A 135 3.67 -19.19 -4.77
N VAL A 136 3.40 -20.01 -5.79
CA VAL A 136 2.95 -21.41 -5.59
C VAL A 136 4.04 -22.22 -4.88
N ASP A 137 5.29 -22.08 -5.34
CA ASP A 137 6.47 -22.57 -4.64
C ASP A 137 7.36 -21.38 -4.29
N PRO A 138 7.41 -20.90 -3.03
CA PRO A 138 8.23 -19.77 -2.62
C PRO A 138 9.74 -20.04 -2.63
N HIS A 139 10.17 -21.32 -2.63
CA HIS A 139 11.58 -21.72 -2.55
C HIS A 139 12.15 -22.22 -3.88
N ASP A 140 11.51 -21.92 -5.01
CA ASP A 140 12.00 -22.35 -6.32
C ASP A 140 13.31 -21.63 -6.71
N GLU A 141 14.44 -22.24 -6.30
CA GLU A 141 15.82 -21.80 -6.55
C GLU A 141 16.20 -21.77 -8.05
N LYS A 142 15.40 -22.35 -8.95
CA LYS A 142 15.70 -22.39 -10.39
C LYS A 142 15.55 -21.02 -11.05
N LEU A 143 14.77 -20.12 -10.47
CA LEU A 143 14.37 -18.84 -11.06
C LEU A 143 15.18 -17.65 -10.57
N ASN A 144 15.94 -17.79 -9.47
CA ASN A 144 16.92 -16.79 -9.01
C ASN A 144 18.03 -16.50 -10.05
N ARG A 145 18.07 -17.23 -11.17
CA ARG A 145 19.11 -17.14 -12.21
C ARG A 145 18.64 -16.45 -13.50
N ASN A 146 17.34 -16.27 -13.74
CA ASN A 146 16.86 -15.60 -14.95
C ASN A 146 15.52 -14.85 -14.73
N PRO A 147 15.53 -13.52 -14.64
CA PRO A 147 14.33 -12.69 -14.38
C PRO A 147 13.30 -12.71 -15.52
N SER A 148 13.68 -13.19 -16.72
CA SER A 148 12.78 -13.31 -17.87
C SER A 148 11.88 -14.53 -17.85
N ILE A 149 12.01 -15.41 -16.86
CA ILE A 149 11.19 -16.63 -16.77
C ILE A 149 9.98 -16.36 -15.88
N ALA A 150 8.79 -16.53 -16.45
CA ALA A 150 7.55 -16.41 -15.71
C ALA A 150 7.44 -17.49 -14.62
N ARG A 151 6.85 -17.14 -13.48
CA ARG A 151 6.66 -17.99 -12.31
C ARG A 151 5.20 -18.09 -11.93
N GLN A 152 4.77 -19.27 -11.50
CA GLN A 152 3.42 -19.50 -11.03
C GLN A 152 3.16 -18.82 -9.68
N ALA A 153 2.10 -18.02 -9.64
CA ALA A 153 1.59 -17.38 -8.45
C ALA A 153 0.11 -17.67 -8.30
N LYS A 154 -0.34 -17.85 -7.06
CA LYS A 154 -1.74 -18.07 -6.71
C LYS A 154 -2.38 -16.72 -6.37
N LEU A 155 -3.50 -16.40 -7.01
CA LEU A 155 -4.32 -15.24 -6.66
C LEU A 155 -4.92 -15.46 -5.27
N VAL A 156 -4.58 -14.61 -4.30
CA VAL A 156 -5.06 -14.72 -2.91
C VAL A 156 -6.05 -13.62 -2.54
N ILE A 157 -5.95 -12.46 -3.18
CA ILE A 157 -6.81 -11.31 -2.95
C ILE A 157 -7.22 -10.73 -4.31
N ASP A 158 -8.52 -10.59 -4.53
CA ASP A 158 -9.09 -9.81 -5.64
C ASP A 158 -10.40 -9.18 -5.14
N HIS A 159 -10.32 -7.93 -4.67
CA HIS A 159 -11.49 -7.20 -4.19
C HIS A 159 -11.28 -5.68 -4.18
N VAL A 160 -12.37 -4.95 -3.90
CA VAL A 160 -12.36 -3.50 -3.72
C VAL A 160 -12.35 -3.16 -2.23
N LEU A 161 -11.37 -2.36 -1.81
CA LEU A 161 -11.34 -1.70 -0.51
C LEU A 161 -12.00 -0.32 -0.60
N GLY A 162 -12.69 0.10 0.48
CA GLY A 162 -13.37 1.40 0.56
C GLY A 162 -14.86 1.30 0.23
N THR A 163 -15.57 2.42 0.12
CA THR A 163 -17.00 2.41 -0.24
C THR A 163 -17.17 2.44 -1.76
N GLU A 164 -18.07 1.62 -2.30
CA GLU A 164 -18.40 1.64 -3.73
C GLU A 164 -19.01 2.99 -4.14
N PRO A 165 -18.82 3.46 -5.39
CA PRO A 165 -19.36 4.73 -5.87
C PRO A 165 -20.89 4.87 -5.76
N ASN A 166 -21.61 3.74 -5.68
CA ASN A 166 -23.07 3.69 -5.54
C ASN A 166 -23.57 3.76 -4.08
N GLY A 167 -22.67 3.94 -3.11
CA GLY A 167 -23.02 4.04 -1.68
C GLY A 167 -23.35 2.69 -1.03
N THR A 168 -23.17 1.57 -1.73
CA THR A 168 -23.25 0.24 -1.12
C THR A 168 -21.93 -0.01 -0.39
N GLU A 169 -21.98 -0.24 0.92
CA GLU A 169 -20.80 -0.68 1.66
C GLU A 169 -20.39 -2.07 1.16
N PRO A 170 -19.19 -2.26 0.58
CA PRO A 170 -18.67 -3.61 0.42
C PRO A 170 -18.43 -4.20 1.80
N GLN A 171 -18.47 -5.53 1.88
CA GLN A 171 -18.43 -6.31 3.12
C GLN A 171 -17.17 -6.07 3.99
N GLN A 172 -16.17 -5.33 3.47
CA GLN A 172 -14.82 -5.17 4.03
C GLN A 172 -14.37 -3.69 4.09
N THR A 173 -15.21 -2.75 4.55
CA THR A 173 -14.93 -1.29 4.46
C THR A 173 -13.77 -0.73 5.31
N SER A 174 -13.08 -1.54 6.13
CA SER A 174 -12.07 -1.01 7.06
C SER A 174 -10.99 -1.99 7.54
N ALA A 175 -10.82 -3.15 6.91
CA ALA A 175 -9.76 -4.07 7.33
C ALA A 175 -8.37 -3.47 7.04
N THR A 176 -7.43 -3.71 7.94
CA THR A 176 -6.00 -3.54 7.64
C THR A 176 -5.55 -4.82 6.99
N GLU A 177 -5.19 -4.74 5.71
CA GLU A 177 -4.59 -5.86 4.98
C GLU A 177 -3.19 -6.12 5.52
N VAL A 178 -2.83 -7.39 5.64
CA VAL A 178 -1.50 -7.79 6.12
C VAL A 178 -0.94 -8.87 5.23
N LEU A 179 0.23 -8.61 4.69
CA LEU A 179 1.04 -9.61 3.99
C LEU A 179 2.26 -10.01 4.82
N TYR A 180 2.74 -11.21 4.57
CA TYR A 180 3.92 -11.83 5.16
C TYR A 180 4.91 -12.19 4.04
N PRO A 181 6.15 -12.61 4.37
CA PRO A 181 7.16 -12.90 3.35
C PRO A 181 6.75 -13.92 2.28
N THR A 182 5.85 -14.86 2.60
CA THR A 182 5.44 -15.94 1.70
C THR A 182 3.94 -16.23 1.74
N SER A 183 3.13 -15.34 2.32
CA SER A 183 1.69 -15.55 2.45
C SER A 183 0.94 -14.24 2.65
N GLY A 184 -0.35 -14.20 2.30
CA GLY A 184 -1.20 -13.03 2.48
C GLY A 184 -1.07 -12.02 1.34
N GLY A 185 -0.48 -12.44 0.21
CA GLY A 185 -0.38 -11.62 -0.99
C GLY A 185 0.88 -10.77 -1.02
N ASN A 186 2.05 -11.41 -0.89
CA ASN A 186 3.34 -10.71 -0.90
C ASN A 186 3.58 -9.89 -2.18
N ILE A 187 3.00 -10.34 -3.30
CA ILE A 187 3.03 -9.62 -4.57
C ILE A 187 1.68 -8.97 -4.78
N HIS A 188 1.61 -7.64 -4.84
CA HIS A 188 0.32 -6.97 -4.96
C HIS A 188 0.34 -5.73 -5.84
N ALA A 189 -0.85 -5.37 -6.33
CA ALA A 189 -1.10 -4.15 -7.07
C ALA A 189 -2.24 -3.38 -6.40
N PHE A 190 -2.12 -2.06 -6.44
CA PHE A 190 -3.19 -1.15 -6.03
C PHE A 190 -3.64 -0.34 -7.22
N THR A 191 -4.93 -0.31 -7.50
CA THR A 191 -5.51 0.52 -8.56
C THR A 191 -6.60 1.41 -7.96
N ALA A 192 -6.36 2.71 -7.93
CA ALA A 192 -7.28 3.68 -7.36
C ALA A 192 -8.54 3.80 -8.21
N LEU A 193 -9.71 3.49 -7.61
CA LEU A 193 -11.01 3.68 -8.25
C LEU A 193 -11.51 5.13 -8.06
N THR A 194 -11.21 5.70 -6.90
CA THR A 194 -11.36 7.12 -6.60
C THR A 194 -10.04 7.64 -6.06
N SER A 195 -9.88 8.97 -5.96
CA SER A 195 -8.72 9.54 -5.26
C SER A 195 -8.69 9.00 -3.83
N CYS A 196 -7.62 8.31 -3.46
CA CYS A 196 -7.52 7.54 -2.24
C CYS A 196 -6.16 7.72 -1.56
N ALA A 197 -6.06 7.31 -0.31
CA ALA A 197 -4.79 7.24 0.40
C ALA A 197 -4.67 5.96 1.19
N VAL A 198 -3.52 5.29 1.09
CA VAL A 198 -3.20 4.08 1.84
C VAL A 198 -1.99 4.34 2.73
N LEU A 199 -2.11 4.01 4.01
CA LEU A 199 -1.02 4.02 4.98
C LEU A 199 -0.39 2.64 5.02
N ASP A 200 0.91 2.58 4.75
CA ASP A 200 1.71 1.37 4.86
C ASP A 200 2.67 1.44 6.04
N VAL A 201 2.78 0.32 6.76
CA VAL A 201 3.83 0.03 7.74
C VAL A 201 4.61 -1.19 7.27
N LEU A 202 5.87 -1.00 6.87
CA LEU A 202 6.74 -2.06 6.36
C LEU A 202 7.67 -2.52 7.48
N ALA A 203 7.84 -3.82 7.68
CA ALA A 203 8.76 -4.38 8.66
C ALA A 203 9.49 -5.63 8.13
N PRO A 204 10.81 -5.56 7.87
CA PRO A 204 11.64 -4.35 7.76
C PRO A 204 11.30 -3.53 6.50
N PRO A 205 11.90 -2.34 6.30
CA PRO A 205 11.83 -1.65 5.02
C PRO A 205 12.61 -2.36 3.91
N TYR A 206 12.37 -1.94 2.68
CA TYR A 206 13.24 -2.23 1.55
C TYR A 206 14.69 -1.80 1.86
N ALA A 207 15.63 -2.62 1.39
CA ALA A 207 17.05 -2.36 1.48
C ALA A 207 17.74 -2.99 0.25
N PRO A 208 17.75 -2.29 -0.90
CA PRO A 208 18.33 -2.81 -2.14
C PRO A 208 19.79 -3.25 -1.96
N ALA A 209 20.56 -2.53 -1.14
CA ALA A 209 21.95 -2.85 -0.84
C ALA A 209 22.15 -4.22 -0.17
N THR A 210 21.12 -4.76 0.49
CA THR A 210 21.14 -6.08 1.14
C THR A 210 20.16 -7.06 0.47
N GLY A 211 19.80 -6.81 -0.79
CA GLY A 211 18.96 -7.71 -1.59
C GLY A 211 17.44 -7.54 -1.42
N ARG A 212 16.96 -6.69 -0.51
CA ARG A 212 15.51 -6.39 -0.36
C ARG A 212 15.09 -5.25 -1.28
N HIS A 213 15.16 -5.45 -2.58
CA HIS A 213 14.69 -4.49 -3.57
C HIS A 213 13.23 -4.78 -3.94
N CYS A 214 12.50 -3.74 -4.33
CA CYS A 214 11.17 -3.88 -4.89
C CYS A 214 11.30 -4.34 -6.34
N THR A 215 10.74 -5.50 -6.66
CA THR A 215 10.69 -6.05 -8.02
C THR A 215 9.26 -5.94 -8.52
N TYR A 216 9.10 -5.48 -9.76
CA TYR A 216 7.80 -5.34 -10.41
C TYR A 216 7.51 -6.52 -11.32
N TYR A 217 6.24 -6.90 -11.40
CA TYR A 217 5.76 -8.06 -12.16
C TYR A 217 4.61 -7.69 -13.08
N ARG A 218 4.44 -8.47 -14.14
CA ARG A 218 3.24 -8.45 -14.97
C ARG A 218 2.71 -9.86 -15.16
N ILE A 219 1.39 -9.96 -15.30
CA ILE A 219 0.73 -11.21 -15.65
C ILE A 219 1.05 -11.49 -17.12
N THR A 220 1.44 -12.73 -17.43
CA THR A 220 1.73 -13.18 -18.80
C THR A 220 0.92 -14.42 -19.13
N SER A 221 0.54 -14.57 -20.39
CA SER A 221 -0.11 -15.77 -20.89
C SER A 221 0.99 -16.77 -21.27
N HIS A 222 1.13 -17.86 -20.52
CA HIS A 222 1.99 -18.96 -20.95
C HIS A 222 1.25 -19.77 -22.03
N GLU A 223 1.92 -20.08 -23.14
CA GLU A 223 1.36 -20.93 -24.20
C GLU A 223 0.89 -22.26 -23.57
N GLY A 224 -0.43 -22.53 -23.65
CA GLY A 224 -0.99 -23.85 -23.40
C GLY A 224 -2.13 -23.99 -22.39
N GLU A 225 -2.32 -23.11 -21.40
CA GLU A 225 -3.36 -23.34 -20.38
C GLU A 225 -4.09 -22.08 -19.87
N VAL A 226 -5.40 -22.11 -20.13
CA VAL A 226 -6.60 -21.54 -19.47
C VAL A 226 -6.71 -20.02 -19.29
N GLU A 227 -7.88 -19.51 -19.72
CA GLU A 227 -8.37 -18.16 -19.49
C GLU A 227 -8.10 -17.68 -18.05
N ALA A 228 -7.62 -16.45 -17.91
CA ALA A 228 -7.44 -15.81 -16.61
C ALA A 228 -8.76 -15.88 -15.84
N SER A 229 -8.75 -16.57 -14.69
CA SER A 229 -9.89 -16.65 -13.81
C SER A 229 -9.69 -15.66 -12.67
N ASP A 230 -10.59 -14.70 -12.54
CA ASP A 230 -10.60 -13.71 -11.45
C ASP A 230 -11.11 -14.31 -10.12
N GLN A 231 -11.17 -15.64 -10.01
CA GLN A 231 -11.56 -16.33 -8.79
C GLN A 231 -10.35 -16.52 -7.87
N PRO A 232 -10.43 -16.14 -6.58
CA PRO A 232 -9.39 -16.44 -5.61
C PRO A 232 -9.03 -17.93 -5.63
N GLY A 233 -7.72 -18.20 -5.68
CA GLY A 233 -7.17 -19.53 -5.83
C GLY A 233 -6.79 -19.93 -7.25
N SER A 234 -7.09 -19.10 -8.26
CA SER A 234 -6.54 -19.26 -9.60
C SER A 234 -5.01 -19.16 -9.61
N ILE A 235 -4.38 -19.87 -10.54
CA ILE A 235 -2.93 -19.81 -10.75
C ILE A 235 -2.69 -18.97 -12.00
N GLU A 236 -1.78 -18.01 -11.88
CA GLU A 236 -1.34 -17.14 -12.97
C GLU A 236 0.18 -17.16 -13.08
N TRP A 237 0.70 -16.76 -14.23
CA TRP A 237 2.13 -16.65 -14.48
C TRP A 237 2.56 -15.19 -14.38
N LEU A 238 3.51 -14.90 -13.50
CA LEU A 238 4.08 -13.58 -13.30
C LEU A 238 5.53 -13.56 -13.77
N GLU A 239 5.89 -12.59 -14.60
CA GLU A 239 7.28 -12.35 -15.01
C GLU A 239 7.74 -10.97 -14.56
N GLU A 240 9.04 -10.82 -14.28
CA GLU A 240 9.60 -9.52 -13.93
C GLU A 240 9.50 -8.56 -15.11
N PHE A 241 9.18 -7.30 -14.83
CA PHE A 241 9.17 -6.27 -15.85
C PHE A 241 9.61 -4.93 -15.27
N HIS A 242 10.03 -4.03 -16.14
CA HIS A 242 10.23 -2.64 -15.79
C HIS A 242 8.90 -1.88 -15.94
N PRO A 243 8.42 -1.21 -14.88
CA PRO A 243 7.28 -0.32 -15.00
C PRO A 243 7.49 0.70 -16.12
N PRO A 244 6.42 1.11 -16.81
CA PRO A 244 6.51 2.12 -17.85
C PRO A 244 7.01 3.46 -17.27
N ASP A 245 7.63 4.29 -18.11
CA ASP A 245 8.21 5.58 -17.70
C ASP A 245 7.19 6.57 -17.11
N ASP A 246 5.90 6.33 -17.37
CA ASP A 246 4.79 7.12 -16.84
C ASP A 246 4.35 6.70 -15.43
N PHE A 247 4.82 5.55 -14.92
CA PHE A 247 4.67 5.20 -13.51
C PHE A 247 5.65 6.03 -12.66
N VAL A 248 5.13 7.11 -12.08
CA VAL A 248 5.92 8.04 -11.27
C VAL A 248 5.34 8.14 -9.86
N VAL A 249 6.15 7.77 -8.87
CA VAL A 249 5.90 8.04 -7.45
C VAL A 249 6.79 9.21 -7.02
N GLN A 250 6.18 10.35 -6.73
CA GLN A 250 6.87 11.55 -6.28
C GLN A 250 6.85 11.66 -4.75
N ARG A 251 7.96 12.09 -4.16
CA ARG A 251 8.00 12.41 -2.73
C ARG A 251 7.16 13.66 -2.44
N GLY A 252 6.12 13.51 -1.63
CA GLY A 252 5.30 14.61 -1.13
C GLY A 252 5.80 15.15 0.22
N ILE A 253 5.17 16.24 0.67
CA ILE A 253 5.48 16.88 1.96
C ILE A 253 4.43 16.46 2.99
N TYR A 254 4.86 15.72 4.02
CA TYR A 254 4.01 15.42 5.16
C TYR A 254 3.77 16.68 6.01
N ARG A 255 2.49 16.98 6.28
CA ARG A 255 2.06 18.18 7.03
C ARG A 255 1.30 17.86 8.32
N GLY A 256 1.17 16.58 8.66
CA GLY A 256 0.54 16.14 9.91
C GLY A 256 1.44 16.33 11.13
N PRO A 257 0.96 15.90 12.32
CA PRO A 257 1.73 15.93 13.55
C PRO A 257 3.08 15.22 13.42
N ARG A 258 4.16 15.89 13.81
CA ARG A 258 5.51 15.34 13.71
C ARG A 258 5.68 14.15 14.67
N ILE A 259 6.25 13.06 14.18
CA ILE A 259 6.72 11.96 15.02
C ILE A 259 7.99 12.42 15.74
N ILE A 260 8.03 12.22 17.05
CA ILE A 260 9.17 12.46 17.92
C ILE A 260 9.77 11.11 18.29
N PRO A 261 10.87 10.69 17.66
CA PRO A 261 11.50 9.43 17.99
C PRO A 261 12.03 9.47 19.43
N SER A 262 11.54 8.57 20.29
CA SER A 262 12.12 8.37 21.61
C SER A 262 13.57 7.89 21.49
N ARG A 263 14.49 8.51 22.25
CA ARG A 263 15.86 7.99 22.39
C ARG A 263 15.80 6.62 23.06
N ASN A 264 16.66 5.71 22.61
CA ASN A 264 16.88 4.43 23.29
C ASN A 264 17.60 4.64 24.62
#